data_AF-A0A949Y7V4-F1
#
_entry.id   AF-A0A949Y7V4-F1
#
_cell.length_a   1.000
_cell.length_b   1.000
_cell.length_c   1.000
_cell.angle_alpha   90.00
_cell.angle_beta   90.00
_cell.angle_gamma   90.00
#
_symmetry.space_group_name_H-M   'P 1'
#
loop_
_entity.id
_entity.type
_entity.pdbx_description
1 polymer ?
#
loop_
_entity_poly.entity_id
_entity_poly.type
_entity_poly.pdbx_seq_one_letter_code
_entity_poly.pdbx_strand_id
1 'polypeptide(L)'
;MFDLPTEPINFADILEKRKESARNTIREASVDEIRTLVAELYPDGNHPFVEIFSKFIEEHRSERIFRGQTSDGIGFVYYPKSNTGIWYQYVGKVPGVGRLGPNGLKALAEIMAETGRA
;
A
#
# COMPACT_ATOMS: atom_id res chain seq x y z
N MET A 1 -25.58 18.18 13.06
CA MET A 1 -24.98 19.09 12.06
C MET A 1 -23.74 18.38 11.54
N PHE A 2 -23.75 17.95 10.27
CA PHE A 2 -22.54 17.38 9.66
C PHE A 2 -21.64 18.55 9.29
N ASP A 3 -20.46 18.61 9.91
CA ASP A 3 -19.45 19.61 9.61
C ASP A 3 -18.77 19.22 8.30
N LEU A 4 -19.37 19.65 7.18
CA LEU A 4 -18.80 19.44 5.87
C LEU A 4 -17.74 20.52 5.65
N PRO A 5 -16.49 20.16 5.32
CA PRO A 5 -15.45 21.16 5.07
C PRO A 5 -15.91 22.11 3.95
N THR A 6 -15.92 23.40 4.25
CA THR A 6 -16.33 24.47 3.33
C THR A 6 -15.22 24.91 2.39
N GLU A 7 -13.98 24.47 2.63
CA GLU A 7 -12.84 24.75 1.78
C GLU A 7 -12.72 23.72 0.65
N PRO A 8 -12.37 24.15 -0.58
CA PRO A 8 -12.15 23.23 -1.68
C PRO A 8 -11.00 22.27 -1.35
N ILE A 9 -11.22 20.98 -1.59
CA ILE A 9 -10.20 19.95 -1.39
C ILE A 9 -9.01 20.24 -2.30
N ASN A 10 -7.85 20.57 -1.71
CA ASN A 10 -6.61 20.72 -2.47
C ASN A 10 -5.97 19.34 -2.74
N PHE A 11 -6.32 18.75 -3.88
CA PHE A 11 -5.81 17.44 -4.29
C PHE A 11 -4.29 17.40 -4.49
N ALA A 12 -3.67 18.53 -4.86
CA ALA A 12 -2.22 18.59 -5.07
C ALA A 12 -1.49 18.42 -3.73
N ASP A 13 -1.88 19.18 -2.71
CA ASP A 13 -1.29 19.09 -1.37
C ASP A 13 -1.49 17.70 -0.76
N ILE A 14 -2.67 17.09 -0.96
CA ILE A 14 -2.94 15.71 -0.51
C ILE A 14 -1.97 14.75 -1.19
N LEU A 15 -1.79 14.87 -2.50
CA LEU A 15 -0.89 14.00 -3.25
C LEU A 15 0.56 14.16 -2.80
N GLU A 16 1.02 15.39 -2.57
CA GLU A 16 2.38 15.66 -2.07
C GLU A 16 2.60 15.05 -0.68
N LYS A 17 1.69 15.27 0.26
CA LYS A 17 1.75 14.66 1.60
C LYS A 17 1.77 13.13 1.55
N ARG A 18 0.98 12.53 0.65
CA ARG A 18 0.99 11.08 0.45
C ARG A 18 2.36 10.59 -0.05
N LYS A 19 2.95 11.26 -1.03
CA LYS A 19 4.28 10.91 -1.57
C LYS A 19 5.38 11.07 -0.53
N GLU A 20 5.36 12.17 0.23
CA GLU A 20 6.31 12.42 1.31
C GLU A 20 6.22 11.33 2.39
N SER A 21 5.02 11.02 2.87
CA SER A 21 4.81 9.94 3.85
C SER A 21 5.27 8.59 3.31
N ALA A 22 4.96 8.28 2.04
CA ALA A 22 5.42 7.04 1.42
C ALA A 22 6.95 6.98 1.39
N ARG A 23 7.64 8.07 0.99
CA ARG A 23 9.11 8.14 0.99
C ARG A 23 9.71 7.94 2.38
N ASN A 24 9.09 8.50 3.41
CA ASN A 24 9.59 8.43 4.78
C ASN A 24 9.34 7.07 5.45
N THR A 25 8.28 6.38 5.05
CA THR A 25 7.86 5.11 5.67
C THR A 25 8.27 3.87 4.88
N ILE A 26 8.65 4.02 3.61
CA ILE A 26 8.99 2.89 2.76
C ILE A 26 10.25 2.16 3.26
N ARG A 27 10.08 0.87 3.52
CA ARG A 27 11.13 -0.03 3.99
C ARG A 27 10.97 -1.41 3.37
N GLU A 28 12.06 -2.15 3.34
CA GLU A 28 12.02 -3.55 2.95
C GLU A 28 11.19 -4.35 3.97
N ALA A 29 10.43 -5.33 3.47
CA ALA A 29 9.59 -6.22 4.25
C ALA A 29 9.90 -7.67 3.87
N SER A 30 9.67 -8.60 4.79
CA SER A 30 9.77 -10.04 4.51
C SER A 30 8.44 -10.60 4.04
N VAL A 31 8.49 -11.73 3.34
CA VAL A 31 7.29 -12.50 2.96
C VAL A 31 6.44 -12.83 4.19
N ASP A 32 7.06 -13.23 5.31
CA ASP A 32 6.35 -13.56 6.55
C ASP A 32 5.67 -12.34 7.18
N GLU A 33 6.27 -11.15 7.07
CA GLU A 33 5.62 -9.91 7.50
C GLU A 33 4.35 -9.66 6.67
N ILE A 34 4.40 -9.85 5.35
CA ILE A 34 3.23 -9.64 4.50
C ILE A 34 2.16 -10.71 4.75
N ARG A 35 2.53 -11.97 5.00
CA ARG A 35 1.59 -13.01 5.41
C ARG A 35 0.90 -12.69 6.73
N THR A 36 1.64 -12.16 7.70
CA THR A 36 1.09 -11.69 8.98
C THR A 36 0.09 -10.57 8.76
N LEU A 37 0.42 -9.60 7.90
CA LEU A 37 -0.51 -8.52 7.51
C LEU A 37 -1.80 -9.05 6.89
N VAL A 38 -1.75 -10.09 6.06
CA VAL A 38 -2.96 -10.73 5.50
C VAL A 38 -3.83 -11.33 6.60
N ALA A 39 -3.23 -12.01 7.58
CA ALA A 39 -3.94 -12.58 8.71
C ALA A 39 -4.56 -11.49 9.61
N GLU A 40 -3.88 -10.36 9.78
CA GLU A 40 -4.42 -9.20 10.49
C GLU A 40 -5.61 -8.57 9.75
N LEU A 41 -5.50 -8.40 8.43
CA LEU A 41 -6.55 -7.85 7.58
C LEU A 41 -7.79 -8.76 7.53
N TYR A 42 -7.59 -10.07 7.61
CA TYR A 42 -8.67 -11.05 7.50
C TYR A 42 -8.57 -12.13 8.59
N PRO A 43 -8.89 -11.80 9.86
CA PRO A 43 -8.71 -12.72 10.99
C PRO A 43 -9.50 -14.02 10.85
N ASP A 44 -10.69 -13.96 10.24
CA ASP A 44 -11.56 -15.12 10.04
C ASP A 44 -11.08 -16.03 8.90
N GLY A 45 -10.06 -15.63 8.12
CA GLY A 45 -9.46 -16.40 7.02
C GLY A 45 -10.35 -16.65 5.79
N ASN A 46 -11.66 -16.43 5.90
CA ASN A 46 -12.66 -16.74 4.87
C ASN A 46 -12.92 -15.59 3.88
N HIS A 47 -12.20 -14.48 3.99
CA HIS A 47 -12.40 -13.37 3.07
C HIS A 47 -11.89 -13.75 1.66
N PRO A 48 -12.63 -13.48 0.57
CA PRO A 48 -12.23 -13.87 -0.79
C PRO A 48 -10.87 -13.28 -1.21
N PHE A 49 -10.42 -12.20 -0.58
CA PHE A 49 -9.11 -11.60 -0.85
C PHE A 49 -7.93 -12.30 -0.18
N VAL A 50 -8.15 -13.19 0.80
CA VAL A 50 -7.06 -13.95 1.45
C VAL A 50 -6.32 -14.79 0.43
N GLU A 51 -7.04 -15.56 -0.39
CA GLU A 51 -6.44 -16.42 -1.40
C GLU A 51 -5.76 -15.59 -2.49
N ILE A 52 -6.38 -14.49 -2.93
CA ILE A 52 -5.83 -13.60 -3.96
C ILE A 52 -4.52 -12.96 -3.49
N PHE A 53 -4.47 -12.49 -2.23
CA PHE A 53 -3.25 -11.92 -1.66
C PHE A 53 -2.17 -12.97 -1.48
N SER A 54 -2.54 -14.14 -0.96
CA SER A 54 -1.59 -15.24 -0.75
C SER A 54 -0.96 -15.66 -2.07
N LYS A 55 -1.76 -15.84 -3.13
CA LYS A 55 -1.26 -16.13 -4.48
C LYS A 55 -0.36 -15.03 -5.01
N PHE A 56 -0.75 -13.77 -4.87
CA PHE A 56 0.06 -12.64 -5.30
C PHE A 56 1.42 -12.58 -4.59
N ILE A 57 1.47 -12.83 -3.28
CA ILE A 57 2.73 -12.89 -2.51
C ILE A 57 3.59 -14.06 -3.01
N GLU A 58 3.00 -15.23 -3.25
CA GLU A 58 3.74 -16.39 -3.76
C GLU A 58 4.27 -16.18 -5.18
N GLU A 59 3.50 -15.55 -6.07
CA GLU A 59 3.92 -15.20 -7.44
C GLU A 59 5.18 -14.33 -7.46
N HIS A 60 5.33 -13.45 -6.45
CA HIS A 60 6.44 -12.51 -6.33
C HIS A 60 7.41 -12.86 -5.19
N ARG A 61 7.39 -14.07 -4.65
CA ARG A 61 8.16 -14.47 -3.45
C ARG A 61 9.69 -14.32 -3.58
N SER A 62 10.21 -14.34 -4.81
CA SER A 62 11.64 -14.18 -5.10
C SER A 62 12.06 -12.72 -5.26
N GLU A 63 11.10 -11.80 -5.25
CA GLU A 63 11.33 -10.38 -5.42
C GLU A 63 11.49 -9.69 -4.07
N ARG A 64 12.20 -8.56 -4.09
CA ARG A 64 12.28 -7.69 -2.92
C ARG A 64 10.93 -7.02 -2.70
N ILE A 65 10.51 -6.99 -1.44
CA ILE A 65 9.21 -6.48 -1.04
C ILE A 65 9.42 -5.20 -0.26
N PHE A 66 8.67 -4.17 -0.62
CA PHE A 66 8.68 -2.91 0.11
C PHE A 66 7.30 -2.60 0.64
N ARG A 67 7.26 -2.07 1.85
CA ARG A 67 6.03 -1.67 2.52
C ARG A 67 6.17 -0.25 3.05
N GLY A 68 5.08 0.49 3.04
CA GLY A 68 4.99 1.82 3.64
C GLY A 68 3.54 2.26 3.79
N GLN A 69 3.35 3.52 4.13
CA GLN A 69 2.05 4.12 4.35
C GLN A 69 2.00 5.57 3.88
N THR A 70 0.86 5.97 3.34
CA THR A 70 0.58 7.37 2.97
C THR A 70 0.05 8.16 4.18
N SER A 71 0.03 9.50 4.06
CA SER A 71 -0.36 10.42 5.13
C SER A 71 -1.80 10.25 5.62
N ASP A 72 -2.66 9.65 4.81
CA ASP A 72 -4.07 9.36 5.11
C ASP A 72 -4.34 7.90 5.49
N GLY A 73 -3.28 7.17 5.86
CA GLY A 73 -3.39 5.85 6.47
C GLY A 73 -3.50 4.70 5.48
N ILE A 74 -3.41 4.94 4.17
CA ILE A 74 -3.38 3.86 3.17
C ILE A 74 -2.01 3.20 3.22
N GLY A 75 -1.98 1.93 3.61
CA GLY A 75 -0.79 1.10 3.54
C GLY A 75 -0.60 0.52 2.15
N PHE A 76 0.63 0.19 1.79
CA PHE A 76 0.94 -0.46 0.52
C PHE A 76 2.02 -1.53 0.67
N VAL A 77 1.97 -2.53 -0.20
CA VAL A 77 3.05 -3.49 -0.47
C VAL A 77 3.41 -3.36 -1.95
N TYR A 78 4.68 -3.20 -2.24
CA TYR A 78 5.22 -2.89 -3.56
C TYR A 78 6.41 -3.78 -3.89
N TYR A 79 6.42 -4.27 -5.13
CA TYR A 79 7.48 -5.09 -5.70
C TYR A 79 8.13 -4.31 -6.85
N PRO A 80 9.33 -3.73 -6.66
CA PRO A 80 9.95 -2.85 -7.64
C PRO A 80 10.28 -3.54 -8.96
N LYS A 81 10.78 -4.78 -8.90
CA LYS A 81 11.23 -5.54 -10.09
C LYS A 81 10.10 -5.76 -11.09
N SER A 82 8.92 -6.16 -10.62
CA SER A 82 7.71 -6.34 -11.44
C SER A 82 6.85 -5.09 -11.55
N ASN A 83 7.24 -4.00 -10.88
CA ASN A 83 6.50 -2.74 -10.76
C ASN A 83 5.00 -2.97 -10.49
N THR A 84 4.71 -3.72 -9.43
CA THR A 84 3.35 -4.12 -9.06
C THR A 84 3.17 -4.05 -7.55
N GLY A 85 1.93 -4.12 -7.09
CA GLY A 85 1.64 -4.14 -5.68
C GLY A 85 0.17 -3.95 -5.35
N ILE A 86 -0.06 -3.75 -4.07
CA ILE A 86 -1.38 -3.75 -3.44
C ILE A 86 -1.44 -2.59 -2.45
N TRP A 87 -2.61 -1.98 -2.34
CA TRP A 87 -2.93 -1.04 -1.26
C TRP A 87 -3.94 -1.68 -0.33
N TYR A 88 -3.91 -1.26 0.93
CA TYR A 88 -4.86 -1.66 1.94
C TYR A 88 -5.16 -0.49 2.89
N GLN A 89 -6.36 -0.45 3.45
CA GLN A 89 -6.77 0.57 4.41
C GLN A 89 -7.82 -0.02 5.34
N TYR A 90 -7.79 0.34 6.62
CA TYR A 90 -8.91 0.08 7.52
C TYR A 90 -9.85 1.28 7.55
N VAL A 91 -11.10 1.07 7.18
CA VAL A 91 -12.16 2.07 7.36
C VAL A 91 -13.11 1.53 8.43
N GLY A 92 -12.89 1.95 9.67
CA GLY A 92 -13.55 1.35 10.83
C GLY A 92 -13.11 -0.10 11.02
N LYS A 93 -14.05 -1.04 10.94
CA LYS A 93 -13.78 -2.49 11.04
C LYS A 93 -13.66 -3.19 9.68
N VAL A 94 -13.80 -2.46 8.58
CA VAL A 94 -13.81 -3.05 7.24
C VAL A 94 -12.46 -2.80 6.56
N PRO A 95 -11.72 -3.85 6.20
CA PRO A 95 -10.52 -3.73 5.38
C PRO A 95 -10.91 -3.42 3.94
N GLY A 96 -10.43 -2.30 3.41
CA GLY A 96 -10.39 -1.98 1.99
C GLY A 96 -9.08 -2.46 1.39
N VAL A 97 -9.12 -3.01 0.18
CA VAL A 97 -7.94 -3.55 -0.48
C VAL A 97 -8.05 -3.45 -1.99
N GLY A 98 -6.91 -3.34 -2.68
CA GLY A 98 -6.89 -3.41 -4.13
C GLY A 98 -5.48 -3.45 -4.71
N ARG A 99 -5.40 -3.61 -6.03
CA ARG A 99 -4.15 -3.45 -6.79
C ARG A 99 -3.76 -1.98 -6.82
N LEU A 100 -2.46 -1.69 -6.71
CA LEU A 100 -1.95 -0.36 -6.97
C LEU A 100 -2.21 0.02 -8.44
N GLY A 101 -2.81 1.19 -8.64
CA GLY A 101 -3.05 1.72 -9.98
C GLY A 101 -1.79 2.33 -10.61
N PRO A 102 -1.81 2.62 -11.93
CA PRO A 102 -0.65 3.10 -12.67
C PRO A 102 0.04 4.33 -12.06
N ASN A 103 -0.75 5.29 -11.56
CA ASN A 103 -0.20 6.51 -10.94
C ASN A 103 0.51 6.23 -9.61
N GLY A 104 -0.02 5.29 -8.81
CA GLY A 104 0.61 4.88 -7.55
C GLY A 104 1.91 4.11 -7.81
N LEU A 105 1.90 3.20 -8.79
CA LEU A 105 3.08 2.46 -9.20
C LEU A 105 4.17 3.40 -9.73
N LYS A 106 3.82 4.36 -10.58
CA LYS A 106 4.76 5.39 -11.06
C LYS A 106 5.40 6.16 -9.90
N ALA A 107 4.59 6.64 -8.95
CA ALA A 107 5.10 7.39 -7.81
C ALA A 107 6.03 6.56 -6.91
N LEU A 108 5.71 5.28 -6.69
CA LEU A 108 6.55 4.39 -5.90
C LEU A 108 7.85 4.04 -6.62
N ALA A 109 7.81 3.81 -7.94
CA ALA A 109 9.01 3.59 -8.74
C ALA A 109 9.97 4.81 -8.67
N GLU A 110 9.42 6.03 -8.76
CA GLU A 110 10.19 7.28 -8.57
C GLU A 110 10.83 7.33 -7.18
N ILE A 111 10.07 7.03 -6.11
CA ILE A 111 10.58 6.97 -4.73
C ILE A 111 11.69 5.91 -4.56
N MET A 112 11.55 4.75 -5.20
CA MET A 112 12.57 3.70 -5.14
C MET A 112 13.86 4.10 -5.85
N ALA A 113 13.76 4.79 -6.99
CA ALA A 113 14.91 5.33 -7.69
C ALA A 113 15.64 6.40 -6.85
N GLU A 114 14.89 7.32 -6.22
CA GLU A 114 15.45 8.37 -5.34
C GLU A 114 16.18 7.78 -4.13
N THR A 115 15.68 6.68 -3.58
CA THR A 115 16.25 6.04 -2.38
C THR A 115 17.32 4.99 -2.69
N GLY A 116 17.65 4.76 -3.97
CA GLY A 116 18.64 3.76 -4.40
C GLY A 116 18.20 2.32 -4.18
N ARG A 117 16.88 2.06 -4.22
CA ARG A 117 16.26 0.76 -3.91
C ARG A 117 15.49 0.13 -5.07
N ALA A 118 15.55 0.73 -6.26
CA ALA A 118 14.93 0.22 -7.48
C ALA A 118 15.41 -1.19 -7.87
#